data_AF-A0A2H0TBV9-F1
#
_entry.id   AF-A0A2H0TBV9-F1
#
_cell.length_a   1.000
_cell.length_b   1.000
_cell.length_c   1.000
_cell.angle_alpha   90.00
_cell.angle_beta   90.00
_cell.angle_gamma   90.00
#
_symmetry.space_group_name_H-M   'P 1'
#
loop_
_entity.id
_entity.type
_entity.pdbx_description
1 polymer ?
#
loop_
_entity_poly.entity_id
_entity_poly.type
_entity_poly.pdbx_seq_one_letter_code
_entity_poly.pdbx_strand_id
1 'polypeptide(L)'
;TGPIWEVVIPGFDGGSVLGGERFDKLVLDVSGEQVPATGFGLGFDRTLEAAIQLGIAPQFSTLSTILISPLDSNSLSYSLAVSQQLRDADINVEVYPDPNAKI
;
A
#
# COMPACT_ATOMS: atom_id res chain seq x y z
N THR A 1 4.28 -14.61 -28.85
CA THR A 1 5.23 -15.25 -29.80
C THR A 1 6.18 -16.23 -29.11
N GLY A 2 5.77 -16.80 -27.99
CA GLY A 2 6.60 -17.70 -27.20
C GLY A 2 5.82 -18.15 -25.98
N PRO A 3 6.47 -18.35 -24.84
CA PRO A 3 5.79 -18.84 -23.64
C PRO A 3 4.78 -17.83 -23.09
N ILE A 4 3.73 -18.38 -22.48
CA ILE A 4 2.69 -17.70 -21.70
C ILE A 4 2.67 -18.39 -20.34
N TRP A 5 2.50 -17.61 -19.28
CA TRP A 5 2.39 -18.12 -17.92
C TRP A 5 1.26 -17.45 -17.17
N GLU A 6 0.68 -18.23 -16.28
CA GLU A 6 -0.36 -17.85 -15.35
C GLU A 6 0.02 -18.38 -13.97
N VAL A 7 -0.17 -17.58 -12.93
CA VAL A 7 0.12 -17.95 -11.55
C VAL A 7 -1.19 -17.98 -10.77
N VAL A 8 -1.45 -19.14 -10.19
CA VAL A 8 -2.58 -19.39 -9.30
C VAL A 8 -2.05 -19.73 -7.91
N ILE A 9 -2.78 -19.32 -6.87
CA ILE A 9 -2.44 -19.65 -5.49
C ILE A 9 -3.31 -20.82 -5.03
N PRO A 10 -2.74 -21.97 -4.64
CA PRO A 10 -3.53 -23.08 -4.12
C PRO A 10 -4.39 -22.67 -2.92
N GLY A 11 -5.68 -22.99 -2.96
CA GLY A 11 -6.63 -22.64 -1.90
C GLY A 11 -7.22 -21.22 -1.99
N PHE A 12 -6.92 -20.47 -3.05
CA PHE A 12 -7.59 -19.22 -3.38
C PHE A 12 -8.50 -19.40 -4.59
N ASP A 13 -9.80 -19.10 -4.44
CA ASP A 13 -10.81 -19.33 -5.48
C ASP A 13 -10.94 -18.16 -6.48
N GLY A 14 -10.22 -17.06 -6.26
CA GLY A 14 -10.27 -15.84 -7.09
C GLY A 14 -9.53 -15.93 -8.44
N GLY A 15 -9.06 -17.12 -8.81
CA GLY A 15 -8.37 -17.37 -10.07
C GLY A 15 -6.91 -16.89 -10.10
N SER A 16 -6.46 -16.45 -11.28
CA SER A 16 -5.08 -16.01 -11.48
C SER A 16 -4.75 -14.70 -10.78
N VAL A 17 -3.61 -14.69 -10.10
CA VAL A 17 -3.05 -13.51 -9.42
C VAL A 17 -1.97 -12.83 -10.25
N LEU A 18 -1.40 -13.49 -11.26
CA LEU A 18 -0.40 -12.93 -12.16
C LEU A 18 -0.48 -13.63 -13.52
N GLY A 19 -0.47 -12.83 -14.59
CA GLY A 19 -0.36 -13.32 -15.97
C GLY A 19 0.84 -12.71 -16.65
N GLY A 20 1.49 -13.44 -17.54
CA GLY A 20 2.59 -12.90 -18.32
C GLY A 20 2.89 -13.70 -19.57
N GLU A 21 3.72 -13.12 -20.43
CA GLU A 21 4.01 -13.68 -21.74
C GLU A 21 5.31 -13.13 -22.33
N ARG A 22 5.73 -13.75 -23.43
CA ARG A 22 6.73 -13.21 -24.36
C ARG A 22 6.06 -12.49 -25.54
N PHE A 23 6.46 -11.24 -25.74
CA PHE A 23 6.05 -10.39 -26.85
C PHE A 23 7.26 -9.96 -27.69
N ASP A 24 7.25 -10.31 -28.98
CA ASP A 24 8.34 -9.93 -29.89
C ASP A 24 8.08 -8.60 -30.63
N LYS A 25 6.84 -8.10 -30.59
CA LYS A 25 6.42 -6.91 -31.33
C LYS A 25 5.85 -5.78 -30.46
N LEU A 26 5.54 -6.02 -29.20
CA LEU A 26 4.97 -4.98 -28.34
C LEU A 26 5.89 -3.76 -28.22
N VAL A 27 7.20 -3.99 -28.03
CA VAL A 27 8.17 -2.89 -27.95
C VAL A 27 8.27 -2.16 -29.29
N LEU A 28 8.21 -2.88 -30.41
CA LEU A 28 8.19 -2.30 -31.76
C LEU A 28 6.96 -1.40 -31.95
N ASP A 29 5.79 -1.86 -31.52
CA ASP A 29 4.53 -1.14 -31.70
C ASP A 29 4.49 0.16 -30.86
N VAL A 30 5.20 0.21 -29.73
CA VAL A 30 5.21 1.36 -28.80
C VAL A 30 6.39 2.32 -29.06
N SER A 31 7.58 1.79 -29.35
CA SER A 31 8.83 2.56 -29.42
C SER A 31 9.46 2.65 -30.82
N GLY A 32 9.01 1.82 -31.77
CA GLY A 32 9.65 1.67 -33.08
C GLY A 32 10.90 0.78 -33.09
N GLU A 33 11.34 0.30 -31.92
CA GLU A 33 12.51 -0.58 -31.81
C GLU A 33 12.13 -2.06 -31.80
N GLN A 34 12.84 -2.86 -32.59
CA GLN A 34 12.61 -4.29 -32.67
C GLN A 34 13.33 -5.03 -31.53
N VAL A 35 12.70 -5.04 -30.36
CA VAL A 35 13.22 -5.70 -29.16
C VAL A 35 12.26 -6.81 -28.70
N PRO A 36 12.66 -8.09 -28.75
CA PRO A 36 11.89 -9.15 -28.13
C PRO A 36 12.00 -9.05 -26.61
N ALA A 37 10.86 -9.12 -25.92
CA ALA A 37 10.80 -8.95 -24.48
C ALA A 37 9.80 -9.92 -23.84
N THR A 38 9.88 -10.02 -22.53
CA THR A 38 8.97 -10.80 -21.72
C THR A 38 8.64 -10.06 -20.44
N GLY A 39 7.42 -10.24 -19.95
CA GLY A 39 6.94 -9.53 -18.77
C GLY A 39 5.71 -10.19 -18.18
N PHE A 40 5.26 -9.64 -17.07
CA PHE A 40 4.05 -10.07 -16.39
C PHE A 40 3.34 -8.87 -15.77
N GLY A 41 2.03 -9.01 -15.56
CA GLY A 41 1.23 -8.14 -14.71
C GLY A 41 0.85 -8.88 -13.43
N LEU A 42 1.14 -8.26 -12.28
CA LEU A 42 0.69 -8.75 -10.98
C LEU A 42 -0.65 -8.10 -10.63
N GLY A 43 -1.68 -8.92 -10.36
CA GLY A 43 -2.92 -8.48 -9.76
C GLY A 43 -2.71 -8.25 -8.27
N PHE A 44 -2.25 -7.05 -7.89
CA PHE A 44 -1.96 -6.72 -6.50
C PHE A 44 -3.15 -6.97 -5.57
N ASP A 45 -4.33 -6.47 -5.93
CA ASP A 45 -5.56 -6.63 -5.13
C ASP A 45 -5.91 -8.11 -4.93
N ARG A 46 -5.86 -8.92 -6.00
CA ARG A 46 -6.10 -10.37 -5.90
C ARG A 46 -5.06 -11.08 -5.05
N THR A 47 -3.81 -10.64 -5.12
CA THR A 47 -2.73 -11.19 -4.30
C THR A 47 -2.96 -10.85 -2.82
N LEU A 48 -3.43 -9.64 -2.52
CA LEU A 48 -3.82 -9.23 -1.18
C LEU A 48 -5.05 -9.99 -0.67
N GLU A 49 -6.09 -10.16 -1.50
CA GLU A 49 -7.28 -10.96 -1.20
C GLU A 49 -6.90 -12.40 -0.85
N ALA A 50 -6.02 -13.02 -1.65
CA ALA A 50 -5.51 -14.36 -1.36
C ALA A 50 -4.76 -14.41 -0.02
N ALA A 51 -3.94 -13.40 0.29
CA ALA A 51 -3.23 -13.31 1.57
C ALA A 51 -4.20 -13.18 2.75
N ILE A 52 -5.27 -12.39 2.61
CA ILE A 52 -6.31 -12.22 3.62
C ILE A 52 -7.06 -13.55 3.83
N GLN A 53 -7.50 -14.20 2.74
CA GLN A 53 -8.23 -15.47 2.78
C GLN A 53 -7.40 -16.58 3.44
N LEU A 54 -6.10 -16.64 3.14
CA LEU A 54 -5.19 -17.64 3.71
C LEU A 54 -4.71 -17.28 5.13
N GLY A 55 -5.12 -16.14 5.68
CA GLY A 55 -4.74 -15.71 7.03
C GLY A 55 -3.27 -15.35 7.17
N ILE A 56 -2.59 -15.02 6.06
CA ILE A 56 -1.16 -14.63 6.02
C ILE A 56 -0.95 -13.14 5.75
N ALA A 57 -2.03 -12.38 5.51
CA ALA A 57 -1.95 -10.93 5.38
C ALA A 57 -1.40 -10.31 6.69
N PRO A 58 -0.56 -9.28 6.59
CA PRO A 58 -0.08 -8.58 7.76
C PRO A 58 -1.24 -7.93 8.50
N GLN A 59 -1.11 -7.80 9.83
CA GLN A 59 -2.05 -6.99 10.59
C GLN A 59 -1.78 -5.51 10.27
N PHE A 60 -2.81 -4.82 9.79
CA PHE A 60 -2.75 -3.39 9.56
C PHE A 60 -3.09 -2.66 10.87
N SER A 61 -2.16 -1.87 11.37
CA SER A 61 -2.38 -0.93 12.48
C SER A 61 -1.95 0.46 12.05
N THR A 62 -2.42 1.49 12.76
CA THR A 62 -1.85 2.83 12.59
C THR A 62 -0.35 2.81 12.88
N LEU A 63 0.42 3.60 12.13
CA LEU A 63 1.84 3.83 12.41
C LEU A 63 2.02 4.79 13.59
N SER A 64 0.98 5.54 13.95
CA SER A 64 0.99 6.54 15.00
C SER A 64 1.09 5.87 16.37
N THR A 65 2.13 6.24 17.10
CA THR A 65 2.42 5.73 18.46
C THR A 65 1.69 6.56 19.51
N ILE A 66 1.48 7.85 19.23
CA ILE A 66 0.86 8.80 20.15
C ILE A 66 -0.26 9.56 19.43
N LEU A 67 -1.40 9.73 20.09
CA LEU A 67 -2.45 10.66 19.72
C LEU A 67 -2.51 11.78 20.77
N ILE A 68 -2.30 13.02 20.34
CA ILE A 68 -2.46 14.20 21.19
C ILE A 68 -3.86 14.76 20.97
N SER A 69 -4.67 14.79 22.03
CA SER A 69 -5.97 15.45 22.02
C SER A 69 -5.86 16.83 22.68
N PRO A 70 -6.00 17.95 21.94
CA PRO A 70 -6.21 19.24 22.55
C PRO A 70 -7.47 19.20 23.42
N LEU A 71 -7.43 19.82 24.60
CA LEU A 71 -8.58 19.87 25.51
C LEU A 71 -9.55 21.01 25.16
N ASP A 72 -9.01 22.07 24.55
CA ASP A 72 -9.72 23.23 24.06
C ASP A 72 -8.92 23.94 22.95
N SER A 73 -9.53 25.00 22.38
CA SER A 73 -8.90 25.80 21.33
C SER A 73 -7.63 26.55 21.78
N ASN A 74 -7.49 26.85 23.08
CA ASN A 74 -6.30 27.52 23.62
C ASN A 74 -5.12 26.55 23.73
N SER A 75 -5.39 25.28 23.98
CA SER A 75 -4.40 24.20 24.09
C SER A 75 -3.87 23.71 22.73
N LEU A 76 -4.49 24.12 21.62
CA LEU A 76 -4.12 23.66 20.28
C LEU A 76 -2.68 24.04 19.92
N SER A 77 -2.29 25.31 20.12
CA SER A 77 -0.93 25.77 19.79
C SER A 77 0.13 25.03 20.60
N TYR A 78 -0.13 24.75 21.88
CA TYR A 78 0.76 23.95 22.72
C TYR A 78 0.83 22.51 22.25
N SER A 79 -0.32 21.89 21.95
CA SER A 79 -0.42 20.51 21.44
C SER A 79 0.35 20.33 20.13
N LEU A 80 0.27 21.32 19.22
CA LEU A 80 1.04 21.33 17.97
C LEU A 80 2.54 21.45 18.23
N ALA A 81 2.98 22.31 19.16
CA ALA A 81 4.38 22.44 19.52
C ALA A 81 4.95 21.14 20.12
N VAL A 82 4.19 20.47 21.00
CA VAL A 82 4.57 19.16 21.54
C VAL A 82 4.63 18.11 20.43
N SER A 83 3.65 18.09 19.52
CA SER A 83 3.67 17.18 18.37
C SER A 83 4.92 17.35 17.52
N GLN A 84 5.39 18.59 17.33
CA GLN A 84 6.60 18.85 16.56
C GLN A 84 7.83 18.31 17.28
N GLN A 85 7.97 18.55 18.59
CA GLN A 85 9.10 18.03 19.37
C GLN A 85 9.17 16.50 19.33
N LEU A 86 8.01 15.82 19.36
CA LEU A 86 7.94 14.37 19.26
C LEU A 86 8.32 13.88 17.85
N ARG A 87 7.89 14.57 16.79
CA ARG A 87 8.31 14.25 15.41
C ARG A 87 9.81 14.47 15.19
N ASP A 88 10.37 15.54 15.77
CA ASP A 88 11.82 15.82 15.72
C ASP A 88 12.64 14.73 16.44
N ALA A 89 12.01 14.01 17.38
CA ALA A 89 12.56 12.84 18.05
C ALA A 89 12.25 11.50 17.32
N ASP A 90 11.79 11.55 16.07
CA ASP A 90 11.44 10.40 15.22
C ASP A 90 10.28 9.55 15.78
N ILE A 91 9.35 10.18 16.50
CA ILE A 91 8.14 9.53 17.03
C ILE A 91 6.94 9.87 16.15
N ASN A 92 6.25 8.84 15.66
CA ASN A 92 5.00 8.99 14.91
C ASN A 92 3.89 9.49 15.84
N VAL A 93 3.46 10.74 15.64
CA VAL A 93 2.42 11.37 16.44
C VAL A 93 1.37 12.08 15.59
N GLU A 94 0.12 11.87 15.95
CA GLU A 94 -1.05 12.55 15.42
C GLU A 94 -1.62 13.54 16.44
N VAL A 95 -2.22 14.62 15.94
CA VAL A 95 -3.00 15.55 16.76
C VAL A 95 -4.45 15.42 16.33
N TYR A 96 -5.36 15.23 17.28
CA TYR A 96 -6.77 15.12 16.98
C TYR A 96 -7.29 16.42 16.34
N PRO A 97 -8.03 16.35 15.22
CA PRO A 97 -8.30 17.52 14.38
C PRO A 97 -9.32 18.50 14.97
N ASP A 98 -10.23 18.03 15.82
CA ASP A 98 -11.22 18.90 16.47
C ASP A 98 -10.82 19.20 17.92
N PRO A 99 -10.39 20.44 18.23
CA PRO A 99 -9.95 20.81 19.58
C PRO A 99 -11.10 20.95 20.58
N ASN A 100 -12.36 20.86 20.13
CA ASN A 100 -13.54 20.93 21.00
C ASN A 100 -14.26 19.57 21.10
N ALA A 101 -13.82 18.57 20.34
CA ALA A 101 -14.31 17.21 20.47
C ALA A 101 -13.87 16.63 21.80
N LYS A 102 -14.83 16.06 22.53
CA LYS A 102 -14.56 15.27 23.72
C LYS A 102 -14.40 13.82 23.29
N ILE A 103 -13.16 13.32 23.34
CA ILE A 103 -12.81 11.91 23.11
C ILE A 103 -12.83 11.16 24.44
#